data_AF-A0AA42AXQ9-F1
#
_entry.id   AF-A0AA42AXQ9-F1
#
_cell.length_a   1.000
_cell.length_b   1.000
_cell.length_c   1.000
_cell.angle_alpha   90.00
_cell.angle_beta   90.00
_cell.angle_gamma   90.00
#
_symmetry.space_group_name_H-M   'P 1'
#
loop_
_entity.id
_entity.type
_entity.pdbx_description
1 polymer ?
#
loop_
_entity_poly.entity_id
_entity_poly.type
_entity_poly.pdbx_seq_one_letter_code
_entity_poly.pdbx_strand_id
1 'polypeptide(L)'
;SVAITIGSTLPPSPQVFSDYESWKIFMETYLNSKNLWGFLKVPSILDPEQDEKALDAIKFYCGPHMRNIIPYVDCAKSAWVELEAERKEFQEAY
;
A
#
# COMPACT_ATOMS: atom_id res chain seq x y z
N SER A 1 6.29 -38.65 12.18
CA SER A 1 5.22 -38.00 11.40
C SER A 1 5.13 -36.55 11.80
N VAL A 2 5.40 -35.63 10.88
CA VAL A 2 5.36 -34.18 11.13
C VAL A 2 3.98 -33.66 10.69
N ALA A 3 3.21 -33.09 11.61
CA ALA A 3 2.00 -32.37 11.30
C ALA A 3 2.36 -30.91 11.07
N ILE A 4 2.33 -30.45 9.81
CA ILE A 4 2.43 -29.03 9.48
C ILE A 4 1.00 -28.50 9.41
N THR A 5 0.57 -27.88 10.50
CA THR A 5 -0.69 -27.12 10.54
C THR A 5 -0.49 -25.85 9.74
N ILE A 6 -1.03 -25.83 8.52
CA ILE A 6 -1.16 -24.64 7.68
C ILE A 6 -2.11 -23.69 8.40
N GLY A 7 -1.53 -22.75 9.17
CA GLY A 7 -2.26 -21.65 9.78
C GLY A 7 -2.87 -20.78 8.68
N SER A 8 -4.20 -20.78 8.61
CA SER A 8 -4.98 -19.94 7.73
C SER A 8 -4.61 -18.47 7.94
N THR A 9 -3.97 -17.85 6.95
CA THR A 9 -3.66 -16.42 6.93
C THR A 9 -4.96 -15.66 6.66
N LEU A 10 -5.73 -15.40 7.72
CA LEU A 10 -6.70 -14.32 7.69
C LEU A 10 -5.94 -13.04 7.28
N PRO A 11 -6.46 -12.20 6.36
CA PRO A 11 -5.87 -10.89 6.15
C PRO A 11 -5.80 -10.17 7.51
N PRO A 12 -4.65 -9.56 7.88
CA PRO A 12 -4.59 -8.83 9.13
C PRO A 12 -5.68 -7.76 9.11
N SER A 13 -6.40 -7.64 10.23
CA SER A 13 -7.40 -6.59 10.45
C SER A 13 -6.85 -5.26 9.94
N PRO A 14 -7.66 -4.40 9.28
CA PRO A 14 -7.18 -3.10 8.80
C PRO A 14 -6.54 -2.36 9.97
N GLN A 15 -5.21 -2.30 9.96
CA GLN A 15 -4.46 -1.55 10.95
C GLN A 15 -4.75 -0.10 10.64
N VAL A 16 -5.41 0.58 11.59
CA VAL A 16 -5.67 2.01 11.47
C VAL A 16 -4.35 2.69 11.81
N PHE A 17 -3.57 3.03 10.78
CA PHE A 17 -2.37 3.82 10.96
C PHE A 17 -2.77 5.24 11.37
N SER A 18 -2.25 5.70 12.51
CA SER A 18 -2.49 7.04 13.05
C SER A 18 -1.75 8.14 12.30
N ASP A 19 -0.70 7.78 11.57
CA ASP A 19 0.17 8.70 10.85
C ASP A 19 0.69 8.08 9.55
N TYR A 20 1.00 8.96 8.60
CA TYR A 20 1.48 8.60 7.28
C TYR A 20 2.80 7.83 7.30
N GLU A 21 3.74 8.17 8.20
CA GLU A 21 5.07 7.56 8.23
C GLU A 21 5.01 6.11 8.73
N SER A 22 4.19 5.83 9.75
CA SER A 22 3.90 4.47 10.20
C SER A 22 3.24 3.62 9.10
N TRP A 23 2.27 4.20 8.38
CA TRP A 23 1.64 3.54 7.22
C TRP A 23 2.67 3.26 6.13
N LYS A 24 3.51 4.24 5.82
CA LYS A 24 4.55 4.15 4.79
C LYS A 24 5.49 3.01 5.11
N ILE A 25 6.14 3.02 6.29
CA ILE A 25 7.08 1.97 6.72
C ILE A 25 6.45 0.57 6.64
N PHE A 26 5.21 0.44 7.11
CA PHE A 26 4.47 -0.81 7.00
C PHE A 26 4.28 -1.22 5.54
N MET A 27 3.83 -0.31 4.67
CA MET A 27 3.56 -0.62 3.28
C MET A 27 4.82 -0.93 2.48
N GLU A 28 5.94 -0.23 2.74
CA GLU A 28 7.22 -0.59 2.13
C GLU A 28 7.60 -2.02 2.49
N THR A 29 7.48 -2.38 3.77
CA THR A 29 7.80 -3.73 4.26
C THR A 29 6.85 -4.77 3.66
N TYR A 30 5.55 -4.51 3.65
CA TYR A 30 4.54 -5.41 3.11
C TYR A 30 4.77 -5.67 1.61
N LEU A 31 4.90 -4.61 0.80
CA LEU A 31 5.10 -4.75 -0.63
C LEU A 31 6.44 -5.41 -0.96
N ASN A 32 7.52 -5.12 -0.21
CA ASN A 32 8.79 -5.82 -0.38
C ASN A 32 8.66 -7.33 -0.08
N SER A 33 7.96 -7.70 1.01
CA SER A 33 7.73 -9.11 1.35
C SER A 33 6.93 -9.88 0.29
N LYS A 34 6.12 -9.16 -0.48
CA LYS A 34 5.31 -9.70 -1.59
C LYS A 34 5.97 -9.55 -2.96
N ASN A 35 7.20 -9.02 -3.02
CA ASN A 35 7.90 -8.68 -4.26
C ASN A 35 7.13 -7.67 -5.16
N LEU A 36 6.25 -6.87 -4.58
CA LEU A 36 5.41 -5.87 -5.24
C LEU A 36 6.04 -4.46 -5.21
N TRP A 37 7.08 -4.24 -4.42
CA TRP A 37 7.72 -2.92 -4.26
C TRP A 37 8.36 -2.40 -5.56
N GLY A 38 8.84 -3.30 -6.43
CA GLY A 38 9.48 -2.93 -7.71
C GLY A 38 8.58 -2.14 -8.65
N PHE A 39 7.27 -2.37 -8.60
CA PHE A 39 6.26 -1.74 -9.46
C PHE A 39 6.05 -0.25 -9.15
N LEU A 40 6.45 0.21 -7.95
CA LEU A 40 6.39 1.62 -7.60
C LEU A 40 7.54 2.43 -8.21
N LYS A 41 8.70 1.81 -8.47
CA LYS A 41 9.92 2.51 -8.90
C LYS A 41 10.05 2.60 -10.41
N VAL A 42 9.77 1.50 -11.10
CA VAL A 42 9.76 1.44 -12.55
C VAL A 42 8.32 1.19 -12.94
N PRO A 43 7.71 2.01 -13.82
CA PRO A 43 6.47 1.60 -14.48
C PRO A 43 6.83 0.42 -15.38
N SER A 44 6.98 -0.77 -14.80
CA SER A 44 7.09 -1.97 -15.59
C SER A 44 5.68 -2.24 -16.06
N ILE A 45 5.40 -1.74 -17.26
CA ILE A 45 4.27 -2.05 -18.14
C ILE A 45 4.06 -3.57 -18.35
N LEU A 46 4.83 -4.43 -17.66
CA LEU A 46 5.01 -5.84 -17.93
C LEU A 46 4.12 -6.77 -17.09
N ASP A 47 3.49 -6.30 -16.00
CA ASP A 47 2.60 -7.15 -15.21
C ASP A 47 1.45 -6.35 -14.57
N PRO A 48 0.33 -6.15 -15.29
CA PRO A 48 -0.85 -5.44 -14.77
C PRO A 48 -1.49 -6.16 -13.57
N GLU A 49 -1.31 -7.47 -13.43
CA GLU A 49 -1.86 -8.24 -12.30
C GLU A 49 -1.11 -7.90 -11.00
N GLN A 50 0.20 -7.69 -11.07
CA GLN A 50 0.99 -7.28 -9.91
C GLN A 50 0.79 -5.81 -9.54
N ASP A 51 0.60 -4.93 -10.52
CA ASP A 51 0.23 -3.54 -10.26
C ASP A 51 -1.14 -3.43 -9.58
N GLU A 52 -2.14 -4.20 -10.05
CA GLU A 52 -3.46 -4.30 -9.42
C GLU A 52 -3.35 -4.80 -7.98
N LYS A 53 -2.58 -5.87 -7.71
CA LYS A 53 -2.34 -6.38 -6.35
C LYS A 53 -1.67 -5.35 -5.44
N ALA A 54 -0.73 -4.57 -5.96
CA ALA A 54 -0.07 -3.51 -5.21
C ALA A 54 -1.04 -2.36 -4.92
N LEU A 55 -1.87 -1.97 -5.89
CA LEU A 55 -2.89 -0.94 -5.76
C LEU A 55 -3.96 -1.33 -4.72
N ASP A 56 -4.44 -2.58 -4.77
CA ASP A 56 -5.39 -3.12 -3.81
C ASP A 56 -4.82 -3.13 -2.38
N ALA A 57 -3.55 -3.51 -2.22
CA ALA A 57 -2.89 -3.45 -0.92
C ALA A 57 -2.82 -2.02 -0.38
N ILE A 58 -2.41 -1.06 -1.23
CA ILE A 58 -2.36 0.36 -0.87
C ILE A 58 -3.76 0.85 -0.45
N LYS A 59 -4.80 0.55 -1.22
CA LYS A 59 -6.21 0.89 -0.92
C LYS A 59 -6.70 0.27 0.38
N PHE A 60 -6.36 -0.98 0.62
CA PHE A 60 -6.84 -1.75 1.77
C PHE A 60 -6.27 -1.23 3.09
N TYR A 61 -4.97 -0.96 3.12
CA TYR A 61 -4.27 -0.48 4.33
C TYR A 61 -4.30 1.05 4.48
N CYS A 62 -4.90 1.76 3.54
CA CYS A 62 -5.07 3.19 3.62
C CYS A 62 -5.98 3.58 4.79
N GLY A 63 -5.50 4.48 5.65
CA GLY A 63 -6.28 5.06 6.73
C GLY A 63 -7.43 5.95 6.23
N PRO A 64 -8.49 6.14 7.03
CA PRO A 64 -9.69 6.90 6.62
C PRO A 64 -9.38 8.33 6.16
N HIS A 65 -8.34 8.96 6.70
CA HIS A 65 -7.90 10.31 6.31
C HIS A 65 -7.24 10.38 4.92
N MET A 66 -6.59 9.30 4.49
CA MET A 66 -5.91 9.18 3.21
C MET A 66 -6.82 8.62 2.11
N ARG A 67 -8.00 8.11 2.49
CA ARG A 67 -8.92 7.35 1.63
C ARG A 67 -9.66 8.20 0.59
N ASN A 68 -9.68 9.52 0.74
CA ASN A 68 -10.38 10.42 -0.19
C ASN A 68 -9.65 10.58 -1.54
N ILE A 69 -8.34 10.28 -1.59
CA ILE A 69 -7.50 10.50 -2.78
C ILE A 69 -7.36 9.25 -3.65
N ILE A 70 -7.32 8.07 -3.02
CA ILE A 70 -7.05 6.78 -3.70
C ILE A 70 -8.19 6.22 -4.60
N PRO A 71 -9.48 6.64 -4.54
CA PRO A 71 -10.50 6.01 -5.39
C PRO A 71 -10.25 6.21 -6.90
N TYR A 72 -9.51 7.26 -7.28
CA TYR A 72 -9.42 7.74 -8.66
C TYR A 72 -8.09 7.41 -9.36
N VAL A 73 -7.22 6.62 -8.73
CA VAL A 73 -5.91 6.26 -9.30
C VAL A 73 -5.95 4.88 -9.96
N ASP A 74 -5.35 4.82 -11.15
CA ASP A 74 -5.40 3.65 -12.04
C ASP A 74 -4.24 2.65 -11.85
N CYS A 75 -3.19 3.03 -11.10
CA CYS A 75 -2.05 2.16 -10.82
C CYS A 75 -1.45 2.41 -9.43
N ALA A 76 -0.70 1.42 -8.92
CA ALA A 76 -0.11 1.47 -7.58
C ALA A 76 0.88 2.63 -7.44
N LYS A 77 1.64 2.94 -8.50
CA LYS A 77 2.59 4.05 -8.53
C LYS A 77 1.89 5.40 -8.37
N SER A 78 0.83 5.65 -9.12
CA SER A 78 0.06 6.90 -8.99
C SER A 78 -0.53 7.01 -7.59
N ALA A 79 -1.11 5.92 -7.06
CA ALA A 79 -1.61 5.89 -5.69
C ALA A 79 -0.54 6.29 -4.66
N TRP A 80 0.67 5.74 -4.78
CA TRP A 80 1.78 6.07 -3.90
C TRP A 80 2.21 7.54 -3.99
N VAL A 81 2.31 8.09 -5.20
CA VAL A 81 2.73 9.48 -5.43
C VAL A 81 1.72 10.47 -4.88
N GLU A 82 0.42 10.25 -5.11
CA GLU A 82 -0.65 11.12 -4.59
C GLU A 82 -0.65 11.13 -3.05
N LEU A 83 -0.47 9.96 -2.43
CA LEU A 83 -0.37 9.85 -0.97
C LEU A 83 0.88 10.54 -0.40
N GLU A 84 2.02 10.49 -1.10
CA GLU A 84 3.22 11.25 -0.72
C GLU A 84 3.04 12.76 -0.87
N ALA A 85 2.24 13.21 -1.84
CA ALA A 85 1.97 14.63 -2.09
C ALA A 85 1.03 15.22 -1.03
N GLU A 86 -0.05 14.52 -0.68
CA GLU A 86 -0.98 14.90 0.37
C GLU A 86 -0.27 15.12 1.72
N ARG A 87 0.75 14.29 2.04
CA ARG A 87 1.60 14.52 3.22
C ARG A 87 2.21 15.93 3.27
N LYS A 88 2.59 16.49 2.12
CA LYS A 88 3.23 17.81 2.05
C LYS A 88 2.24 18.95 2.22
N GLU A 89 1.04 18.86 1.64
CA GLU A 89 0.03 19.90 1.79
C GLU A 89 -0.45 20.07 3.25
N PHE A 90 -0.45 18.99 4.04
CA PHE A 90 -0.75 19.08 5.48
C PHE A 90 0.38 19.66 6.35
N GLN A 91 1.63 19.62 5.90
CA GLN A 91 2.76 20.19 6.64
C GLN A 91 2.97 21.69 6.38
N GLU A 92 2.49 22.22 5.26
CA GLU A 92 2.65 23.64 4.89
C GLU A 92 1.48 24.53 5.31
N ALA A 93 0.40 23.95 5.83
CA ALA A 93 -0.79 24.68 6.29
C ALA A 93 -0.72 25.19 7.75
N TYR A 94 0.43 25.09 8.42
CA TYR A 94 0.60 25.53 9.83
C TYR A 94 1.95 26.21 10.11
#